data_AF-A0A925E9I9-F1
#
_entry.id   AF-A0A925E9I9-F1
#
_cell.length_a   1.000
_cell.length_b   1.000
_cell.length_c   1.000
_cell.angle_alpha   90.00
_cell.angle_beta   90.00
_cell.angle_gamma   90.00
#
_symmetry.space_group_name_H-M   'P 1'
#
loop_
_entity.id
_entity.type
_entity.pdbx_description
1 polymer ?
#
loop_
_entity_poly.entity_id
_entity_poly.type
_entity_poly.pdbx_seq_one_letter_code
_entity_poly.pdbx_strand_id
1 'polypeptide(L)'
;LKRYEKSFKDCTPQQRIEMVDLIAYPDRVKDKPELKPGASFFSLIRNLTATGFYTADIGVKDMGYAGNKANQWTGVPGDVLAQYNVAYTEKELKECI
;
A
#
# COMPACT_ATOMS: atom_id res chain seq x y z
N LEU A 1 -17.29 25.54 7.89
CA LEU A 1 -16.10 25.67 7.02
C LEU A 1 -15.07 26.74 7.45
N LYS A 2 -15.24 27.44 8.58
CA LYS A 2 -14.22 28.39 9.08
C LYS A 2 -14.13 28.33 10.62
N ARG A 3 -13.51 27.28 11.18
CA ARG A 3 -13.37 27.17 12.65
C ARG A 3 -12.45 28.25 13.23
N TYR A 4 -11.44 28.67 12.47
CA TYR A 4 -10.47 29.70 12.87
C TYR A 4 -10.40 30.86 11.88
N GLU A 5 -11.37 30.96 10.95
CA GLU A 5 -11.42 31.98 9.90
C GLU A 5 -10.19 32.10 8.99
N LYS A 6 -9.28 31.14 9.07
CA LYS A 6 -8.04 31.02 8.29
C LYS A 6 -8.05 29.73 7.49
N SER A 7 -7.30 29.71 6.38
CA SER A 7 -7.00 28.47 5.67
C SER A 7 -6.15 27.55 6.55
N PHE A 8 -6.24 26.23 6.36
CA PHE A 8 -5.50 25.25 7.16
C PHE A 8 -3.98 25.52 7.22
N LYS A 9 -3.39 25.96 6.09
CA LYS A 9 -1.97 26.31 5.99
C LYS A 9 -1.57 27.52 6.85
N ASP A 10 -2.51 28.43 7.11
CA ASP A 10 -2.30 29.68 7.83
C ASP A 10 -2.69 29.56 9.32
N CYS A 11 -3.20 28.40 9.75
CA CYS A 11 -3.47 28.09 11.15
C CYS A 11 -2.18 27.84 11.94
N THR A 12 -2.21 28.09 13.25
CA THR A 12 -1.09 27.74 14.13
C THR A 12 -0.88 26.21 14.15
N PRO A 13 0.32 25.73 14.52
CA PRO A 13 0.56 24.29 14.65
C PRO A 13 -0.47 23.61 15.56
N GLN A 14 -0.82 24.23 16.70
CA GLN A 14 -1.82 23.72 17.64
C GLN A 14 -3.20 23.60 16.99
N GLN A 15 -3.66 24.64 16.30
CA GLN A 15 -4.95 24.64 15.59
C GLN A 15 -5.00 23.57 14.48
N ARG A 16 -3.88 23.32 13.80
CA ARG A 16 -3.79 22.26 12.78
C ARG A 16 -3.95 20.88 13.41
N ILE A 17 -3.22 20.62 14.51
CA ILE A 17 -3.32 19.34 15.22
C ILE A 17 -4.72 19.10 15.77
N GLU A 18 -5.32 20.11 16.41
CA GLU A 18 -6.71 20.02 16.89
C GLU A 18 -7.69 19.62 15.77
N MET A 19 -7.54 20.18 14.57
CA MET A 19 -8.37 19.81 13.42
C MET A 19 -8.14 18.37 12.95
N VAL A 20 -6.87 17.94 12.90
CA VAL A 20 -6.54 16.56 12.49
C VAL A 20 -7.05 15.55 13.51
N ASP A 21 -6.90 15.80 14.81
CA ASP A 21 -7.33 14.89 15.88
C ASP A 21 -8.84 14.64 15.90
N LEU A 22 -9.62 15.63 15.45
CA LEU A 22 -11.08 15.51 15.30
C LEU A 22 -11.48 14.52 14.20
N ILE A 23 -10.66 14.38 13.16
CA ILE A 23 -10.96 13.57 11.96
C ILE A 23 -10.07 12.33 11.84
N ALA A 24 -9.15 12.11 12.78
CA ALA A 24 -8.15 11.05 12.72
C ALA A 24 -8.76 9.63 12.76
N TYR A 25 -9.94 9.48 13.36
CA TYR A 25 -10.57 8.18 13.60
C TYR A 25 -11.97 8.09 12.98
N PRO A 26 -12.29 7.01 12.22
CA PRO A 26 -13.60 6.83 11.60
C PRO A 26 -14.77 6.92 12.59
N ASP A 27 -14.60 6.35 13.80
CA ASP A 27 -15.62 6.36 14.84
C ASP A 27 -15.99 7.76 15.35
N ARG A 28 -15.08 8.73 15.23
CA ARG A 28 -15.33 10.12 15.65
C ARG A 28 -16.07 10.92 14.58
N VAL A 29 -16.07 10.43 13.33
CA VAL A 29 -16.60 11.12 12.14
C VAL A 29 -17.93 10.50 11.67
N LYS A 30 -18.19 9.22 11.98
CA LYS A 30 -19.35 8.46 11.49
C LYS A 30 -20.69 9.21 11.66
N ASP A 31 -20.89 9.81 12.83
CA ASP A 31 -22.13 10.49 13.23
C ASP A 31 -22.05 12.03 13.08
N LYS A 32 -20.98 12.56 12.47
CA LYS A 32 -20.72 14.00 12.34
C LYS A 32 -20.57 14.41 10.86
N PRO A 33 -21.68 14.63 10.15
CA PRO A 33 -21.67 14.98 8.73
C PRO A 33 -20.77 16.17 8.38
N GLU A 34 -20.67 17.13 9.29
CA GLU A 34 -19.85 18.34 9.15
C GLU A 34 -18.34 18.06 9.09
N LEU A 35 -17.89 16.93 9.64
CA LEU A 35 -16.48 16.52 9.64
C LEU A 35 -16.11 15.63 8.45
N LYS A 36 -17.11 15.01 7.78
CA LYS A 36 -16.89 14.05 6.69
C LYS A 36 -16.04 14.61 5.54
N PRO A 37 -16.26 15.83 5.04
CA PRO A 37 -15.45 16.37 3.94
C PRO A 37 -13.96 16.48 4.31
N GLY A 38 -13.66 16.95 5.53
CA GLY A 38 -12.29 17.06 6.03
C GLY A 38 -11.64 15.68 6.20
N ALA A 39 -12.36 14.74 6.80
CA ALA A 39 -11.89 13.37 6.97
C ALA A 39 -11.56 12.69 5.63
N SER A 40 -12.44 12.83 4.62
CA SER A 40 -12.21 12.29 3.28
C SER A 40 -11.00 12.92 2.59
N PHE A 41 -10.83 14.24 2.70
CA PHE A 41 -9.68 14.94 2.12
C PHE A 41 -8.35 14.45 2.71
N PHE A 42 -8.21 14.43 4.04
CA PHE A 42 -6.97 13.99 4.67
C PHE A 42 -6.71 12.49 4.49
N SER A 43 -7.77 11.67 4.43
CA SER A 43 -7.64 10.25 4.08
C SER A 43 -7.10 10.07 2.66
N LEU A 44 -7.59 10.85 1.69
CA LEU A 44 -7.09 10.83 0.33
C LEU A 44 -5.60 11.21 0.27
N ILE A 45 -5.21 12.31 0.91
CA ILE A 45 -3.81 12.73 0.95
C ILE A 45 -2.92 11.63 1.57
N ARG A 46 -3.33 11.03 2.70
CA ARG A 46 -2.61 9.92 3.31
C ARG A 46 -2.44 8.74 2.36
N ASN A 47 -3.51 8.36 1.67
CA ASN A 47 -3.47 7.26 0.70
C ASN A 47 -2.52 7.59 -0.47
N LEU A 48 -2.58 8.81 -1.00
CA LEU A 48 -1.67 9.25 -2.07
C LEU A 48 -0.21 9.28 -1.61
N THR A 49 0.07 9.71 -0.38
CA THR A 49 1.42 9.67 0.20
C THR A 49 1.93 8.23 0.35
N ALA A 50 1.09 7.32 0.84
CA ALA A 50 1.44 5.90 0.95
C ALA A 50 1.72 5.29 -0.43
N THR A 51 0.86 5.56 -1.42
CA THR A 51 1.11 5.14 -2.80
C THR A 51 2.43 5.69 -3.31
N GLY A 52 2.69 7.00 -3.15
CA GLY A 52 3.94 7.61 -3.59
C GLY A 52 5.19 7.03 -2.90
N PHE A 53 5.10 6.67 -1.62
CA PHE A 53 6.18 5.99 -0.91
C PHE A 53 6.45 4.60 -1.49
N TYR A 54 5.41 3.77 -1.62
CA TYR A 54 5.55 2.38 -2.08
C TYR A 54 5.80 2.24 -3.58
N THR A 55 5.62 3.29 -4.38
CA THR A 55 6.05 3.32 -5.78
C THR A 55 7.44 3.92 -5.97
N ALA A 56 8.03 4.56 -4.94
CA ALA A 56 9.41 5.04 -4.98
C ALA A 56 10.40 3.89 -4.73
N ASP A 57 11.65 4.06 -5.19
CA ASP A 57 12.72 3.06 -5.03
C ASP A 57 12.89 2.60 -3.57
N ILE A 58 12.80 3.54 -2.61
CA ILE A 58 12.89 3.23 -1.18
C ILE A 58 11.75 2.31 -0.71
N GLY A 59 10.51 2.53 -1.15
CA GLY A 59 9.36 1.72 -0.75
C GLY A 59 9.26 0.40 -1.51
N VAL A 60 9.68 0.36 -2.77
CA VAL A 60 9.80 -0.88 -3.54
C VAL A 60 10.82 -1.83 -2.88
N LYS A 61 11.96 -1.29 -2.43
CA LYS A 61 12.95 -2.05 -1.66
C LYS A 61 12.40 -2.52 -0.31
N ASP A 62 11.67 -1.67 0.41
CA ASP A 62 11.04 -2.00 1.69
C ASP A 62 10.05 -3.17 1.57
N MET A 63 9.26 -3.22 0.49
CA MET A 63 8.35 -4.34 0.20
C MET A 63 9.06 -5.66 -0.18
N GLY A 64 10.38 -5.63 -0.40
CA GLY A 64 11.11 -6.78 -0.94
C GLY A 64 10.69 -7.14 -2.37
N TYR A 65 10.09 -6.20 -3.11
CA TYR A 65 9.64 -6.45 -4.46
C TYR A 65 10.86 -6.66 -5.38
N ALA A 66 11.05 -7.89 -5.83
CA ALA A 66 12.17 -8.26 -6.68
C ALA A 66 11.98 -7.83 -8.14
N GLY A 67 10.73 -7.63 -8.59
CA GLY A 67 10.39 -7.38 -9.99
C GLY A 67 10.70 -8.55 -10.91
N ASN A 68 10.70 -8.29 -12.21
CA ASN A 68 11.12 -9.26 -13.23
C ASN A 68 12.66 -9.26 -13.31
N LYS A 69 13.30 -9.97 -12.40
CA LYS A 69 14.73 -10.31 -12.53
C LYS A 69 14.84 -11.57 -13.38
N ALA A 70 15.86 -11.61 -14.23
CA ALA A 70 16.25 -12.85 -14.89
C ALA A 70 16.49 -13.91 -13.79
N ASN A 71 15.68 -14.96 -13.82
CA ASN A 71 15.78 -16.10 -12.92
C ASN A 71 15.85 -17.37 -13.76
N GLN A 72 16.35 -18.44 -13.15
CA GLN A 72 16.25 -19.77 -13.73
C GLN A 72 15.01 -20.42 -13.13
N TRP A 73 14.03 -20.72 -13.97
CA TRP A 73 12.86 -21.47 -13.55
C TRP A 73 13.24 -22.94 -13.42
N THR A 74 13.31 -23.46 -12.21
CA THR A 74 13.74 -24.84 -11.93
C THR A 74 12.64 -25.89 -12.19
N GLY A 75 11.63 -25.56 -12.99
CA GLY A 75 10.47 -26.42 -13.20
C GLY A 75 9.48 -26.43 -12.03
N VAL A 76 8.42 -27.22 -12.19
CA VAL A 76 7.44 -27.50 -11.13
C VAL A 76 8.11 -28.35 -10.05
N PRO A 77 7.91 -28.04 -8.76
CA PRO A 77 8.43 -28.84 -7.65
C PRO A 77 8.03 -30.32 -7.73
N GLY A 78 8.95 -31.20 -7.33
CA GLY A 78 8.77 -32.66 -7.48
C GLY A 78 7.61 -33.25 -6.67
N ASP A 79 7.27 -32.65 -5.53
CA ASP A 79 6.11 -33.00 -4.71
C ASP A 79 4.78 -32.74 -5.42
N VAL A 80 4.69 -31.65 -6.17
CA VAL A 80 3.52 -31.33 -7.00
C VAL A 80 3.42 -32.30 -8.18
N LEU A 81 4.54 -32.63 -8.84
CA LEU A 81 4.53 -33.60 -9.94
C LEU A 81 4.09 -35.00 -9.48
N ALA A 82 4.57 -35.43 -8.31
CA ALA A 82 4.19 -36.70 -7.69
C ALA A 82 2.67 -36.79 -7.41
N GLN A 83 2.02 -35.68 -7.05
CA GLN A 83 0.56 -35.63 -6.86
C GLN A 83 -0.22 -36.04 -8.12
N TYR A 84 0.33 -35.77 -9.31
CA TYR A 84 -0.31 -36.07 -10.59
C TYR A 84 0.29 -37.29 -11.31
N ASN A 85 1.18 -38.05 -10.64
CA ASN A 85 1.91 -39.20 -11.21
C ASN A 85 2.66 -38.86 -12.50
N VAL A 86 3.16 -37.63 -12.61
CA VAL A 86 4.00 -37.18 -13.73
C VAL A 86 5.41 -36.92 -13.22
N ALA A 87 6.40 -37.04 -14.09
CA ALA A 87 7.78 -36.71 -13.80
C ALA A 87 8.43 -36.11 -15.05
N TYR A 88 9.39 -35.21 -14.85
CA TYR A 88 10.18 -34.72 -15.97
C TYR A 88 11.05 -35.84 -16.54
N THR A 89 11.14 -35.87 -17.87
CA THR A 89 12.10 -36.70 -18.59
C THR A 89 13.51 -36.12 -18.48
N GLU A 90 14.54 -36.95 -18.70
CA GLU A 90 15.94 -36.50 -18.71
C GLU A 90 16.21 -35.38 -19.72
N LYS A 91 15.48 -35.36 -20.84
CA LYS A 91 15.57 -34.30 -21.84
C LYS A 91 15.01 -32.98 -21.32
N GLU A 92 13.85 -33.01 -20.67
CA GLU A 92 13.21 -31.81 -20.11
C GLU A 92 14.05 -31.21 -18.97
N LEU A 93 14.66 -32.04 -18.13
CA LEU A 93 15.58 -31.61 -17.07
C LEU A 93 16.88 -30.98 -17.61
N LYS A 94 17.31 -31.33 -18.82
CA LYS A 94 18.58 -30.88 -19.40
C LYS A 94 18.42 -29.68 -20.34
N GLU A 95 17.27 -29.58 -21.01
CA GLU A 95 17.02 -28.56 -22.03
C GLU A 95 16.05 -27.46 -21.57
N CYS A 96 15.13 -27.75 -20.64
CA CYS A 96 14.02 -26.85 -20.30
C CYS A 96 14.08 -26.26 -18.88
N ILE A 97 14.95 -26.79 -18.03
CA ILE A 97 15.13 -26.41 -16.61
C ILE A 97 16.58 -25.98 -16.40
#